data_AF-A0A853AT12-F1
#
_entry.id   AF-A0A853AT12-F1
#
_cell.length_a   1.000
_cell.length_b   1.000
_cell.length_c   1.000
_cell.angle_alpha   90.00
_cell.angle_beta   90.00
_cell.angle_gamma   90.00
#
_symmetry.space_group_name_H-M   'P 1'
#
loop_
_entity.id
_entity.type
_entity.pdbx_description
1 polymer ?
#
loop_
_entity_poly.entity_id
_entity_poly.type
_entity_poly.pdbx_seq_one_letter_code
_entity_poly.pdbx_strand_id
1 'polypeptide(L)'
;MSDEELARLAEATDGSTLDDFDELCEFLAGLHASKYGRLVDGVTAVHLRGVHAAPDQDVALRLVALADRLYDRSIPVRVSGESLSSLFTEEMLHGGYRKKYLRAISRLTALSRDLAAS
;
A
#
# COMPACT_ATOMS: atom_id res chain seq x y z
N MET A 1 -14.12 2.04 -3.64
CA MET A 1 -14.08 1.96 -5.11
C MET A 1 -14.22 0.51 -5.53
N SER A 2 -14.83 0.22 -6.67
CA SER A 2 -14.93 -1.15 -7.19
C SER A 2 -13.64 -1.59 -7.88
N ASP A 3 -13.43 -2.91 -8.02
CA ASP A 3 -12.26 -3.46 -8.72
C ASP A 3 -12.22 -3.04 -10.20
N GLU A 4 -13.38 -2.95 -10.84
CA GLU A 4 -13.50 -2.50 -12.24
C GLU A 4 -13.11 -1.02 -12.40
N GLU A 5 -13.48 -0.18 -11.44
CA GLU A 5 -13.09 1.24 -11.46
C GLU A 5 -11.59 1.40 -11.17
N LEU A 6 -11.05 0.63 -10.22
CA LEU A 6 -9.61 0.58 -9.94
C LEU A 6 -8.82 0.16 -11.19
N ALA A 7 -9.26 -0.89 -11.89
CA ALA A 7 -8.60 -1.39 -13.10
C ALA A 7 -8.60 -0.36 -14.23
N ARG A 8 -9.75 0.29 -14.48
CA ARG A 8 -9.84 1.36 -15.49
C ARG A 8 -8.90 2.53 -15.19
N LEU A 9 -8.75 2.91 -13.92
CA LEU A 9 -7.83 3.98 -13.51
C LEU A 9 -6.36 3.59 -13.72
N ALA A 10 -6.01 2.34 -13.44
CA ALA A 10 -4.67 1.82 -13.70
C ALA A 10 -4.35 1.82 -15.20
N GLU A 11 -5.25 1.32 -16.04
CA GLU A 11 -5.10 1.33 -17.50
C GLU A 11 -4.94 2.75 -18.08
N ALA A 12 -5.60 3.73 -17.47
CA ALA A 12 -5.52 5.14 -17.88
C ALA A 12 -4.27 5.87 -17.33
N THR A 13 -3.46 5.23 -16.48
CA THR A 13 -2.29 5.86 -15.83
C THR A 13 -1.00 5.20 -16.29
N ASP A 14 -0.30 5.85 -17.21
CA ASP A 14 0.99 5.38 -17.74
C ASP A 14 2.03 5.17 -16.64
N GLY A 15 2.68 4.00 -16.64
CA GLY A 15 3.70 3.62 -15.66
C GLY A 15 3.14 3.24 -14.27
N SER A 16 1.81 3.09 -14.15
CA SER A 16 1.18 2.61 -12.93
C SER A 16 1.20 1.08 -12.81
N THR A 17 1.01 0.57 -11.60
CA THR A 17 0.79 -0.86 -11.34
C THR A 17 -0.66 -1.13 -10.98
N LEU A 18 -1.10 -2.36 -11.23
CA LEU A 18 -2.34 -2.95 -10.71
C LEU A 18 -2.00 -4.33 -10.14
N ASP A 19 -1.95 -4.42 -8.82
CA ASP A 19 -1.52 -5.61 -8.10
C ASP A 19 -2.66 -6.15 -7.22
N ASP A 20 -2.69 -7.47 -7.01
CA ASP A 20 -3.53 -8.09 -5.99
C ASP A 20 -2.86 -7.95 -4.61
N PHE A 21 -3.65 -7.66 -3.58
CA PHE A 21 -3.12 -7.40 -2.24
C PHE A 21 -2.48 -8.63 -1.60
N ASP A 22 -3.05 -9.83 -1.80
CA ASP A 22 -2.51 -11.05 -1.21
C ASP A 22 -1.22 -11.46 -1.90
N GLU A 23 -1.20 -11.42 -3.24
CA GLU A 23 0.01 -11.68 -4.03
C GLU A 23 1.15 -10.71 -3.67
N LEU A 24 0.81 -9.43 -3.46
CA LEU A 24 1.78 -8.43 -2.98
C LEU A 24 2.29 -8.79 -1.59
N CYS A 25 1.41 -9.16 -0.65
CA CYS A 25 1.81 -9.53 0.70
C CYS A 25 2.76 -10.73 0.72
N GLU A 26 2.45 -11.77 -0.06
CA GLU A 26 3.31 -12.95 -0.23
C GLU A 26 4.68 -12.58 -0.82
N PHE A 27 4.68 -11.76 -1.88
CA PHE A 27 5.91 -11.29 -2.50
C PHE A 27 6.78 -10.48 -1.53
N LEU A 28 6.16 -9.58 -0.77
CA LEU A 28 6.85 -8.76 0.24
C LEU A 28 7.42 -9.62 1.37
N ALA A 29 6.73 -10.68 1.81
CA ALA A 29 7.24 -11.58 2.83
C ALA A 29 8.60 -12.20 2.42
N GLY A 30 8.72 -12.61 1.16
CA GLY A 30 9.94 -13.18 0.57
C GLY A 30 11.10 -12.19 0.32
N LEU A 31 10.85 -10.88 0.41
CA LEU A 31 11.80 -9.86 -0.04
C LEU A 31 12.35 -8.98 1.08
N HIS A 32 13.68 -8.93 1.27
CA HIS A 32 14.28 -8.03 2.26
C HIS A 32 13.95 -6.54 1.98
N ALA A 33 13.50 -5.81 3.00
CA ALA A 33 12.99 -4.45 2.89
C ALA A 33 13.96 -3.44 2.25
N SER A 34 15.27 -3.69 2.29
CA SER A 34 16.26 -2.84 1.60
C SER A 34 16.09 -2.80 0.07
N LYS A 35 15.38 -3.77 -0.51
CA LYS A 35 15.12 -3.85 -1.95
C LYS A 35 13.89 -3.03 -2.38
N TYR A 36 13.07 -2.56 -1.44
CA TYR A 36 11.79 -1.90 -1.76
C TYR A 36 11.97 -0.56 -2.45
N GLY A 37 13.10 0.13 -2.24
CA GLY A 37 13.45 1.30 -3.03
C GLY A 37 13.50 0.94 -4.52
N ARG A 38 14.21 -0.13 -4.88
CA ARG A 38 14.28 -0.56 -6.29
C ARG A 38 12.96 -1.09 -6.83
N LEU A 39 12.15 -1.70 -5.96
CA LEU A 39 10.84 -2.25 -6.32
C LEU A 39 9.92 -1.17 -6.89
N VAL A 40 9.95 0.04 -6.32
CA VAL A 40 9.08 1.14 -6.74
C VAL A 40 9.80 2.14 -7.64
N ASP A 41 10.93 1.76 -8.26
CA ASP A 41 11.65 2.61 -9.23
C ASP A 41 10.84 2.68 -10.53
N GLY A 42 10.60 3.90 -11.03
CA GLY A 42 9.85 4.13 -12.27
C GLY A 42 8.34 3.95 -12.16
N VAL A 43 7.82 3.55 -11.00
CA VAL A 43 6.38 3.45 -10.74
C VAL A 43 5.80 4.84 -10.56
N THR A 44 4.76 5.17 -11.33
CA THR A 44 4.10 6.48 -11.30
C THR A 44 2.87 6.51 -10.39
N ALA A 45 2.20 5.36 -10.22
CA ALA A 45 1.09 5.15 -9.29
C ALA A 45 0.93 3.66 -8.96
N VAL A 46 0.36 3.35 -7.80
CA VAL A 46 0.06 1.97 -7.37
C VAL A 46 -1.43 1.79 -7.21
N HIS A 47 -1.99 0.72 -7.78
CA HIS A 47 -3.38 0.31 -7.61
C HIS A 47 -3.42 -1.07 -6.96
N LEU A 48 -4.02 -1.19 -5.76
CA LEU A 48 -4.11 -2.45 -5.03
C LEU A 48 -5.55 -2.95 -4.97
N ARG A 49 -5.77 -4.15 -5.50
CA ARG A 49 -7.07 -4.82 -5.45
C ARG A 49 -7.23 -5.60 -4.15
N GLY A 50 -8.45 -5.59 -3.60
CA GLY A 50 -8.80 -6.51 -2.52
C GLY A 50 -8.07 -6.23 -1.21
N VAL A 51 -7.76 -4.97 -0.93
CA VAL A 51 -7.06 -4.59 0.31
C VAL A 51 -7.92 -4.99 1.52
N HIS A 52 -7.27 -5.59 2.50
CA HIS A 52 -7.85 -5.97 3.79
C HIS A 52 -6.76 -5.96 4.87
N ALA A 53 -7.11 -6.27 6.11
CA ALA A 53 -6.16 -6.32 7.21
C ALA A 53 -4.97 -7.26 6.91
N ALA A 54 -3.76 -6.83 7.27
CA ALA A 54 -2.56 -7.66 7.12
C ALA A 54 -2.68 -8.97 7.93
N PRO A 55 -2.24 -10.11 7.38
CA PRO A 55 -2.46 -11.43 7.98
C PRO A 55 -1.68 -11.64 9.28
N ASP A 56 -0.51 -11.01 9.40
CA ASP A 56 0.34 -11.09 10.59
C ASP A 56 1.23 -9.85 10.75
N GLN A 57 1.94 -9.81 11.88
CA GLN A 57 2.80 -8.69 12.25
C GLN A 57 3.99 -8.51 11.30
N ASP A 58 4.54 -9.59 10.74
CA ASP A 58 5.73 -9.52 9.89
C ASP A 58 5.37 -8.91 8.54
N VAL A 59 4.27 -9.35 7.92
CA VAL A 59 3.69 -8.75 6.71
C VAL A 59 3.30 -7.30 6.97
N ALA A 60 2.67 -7.01 8.12
CA ALA A 60 2.31 -5.64 8.49
C ALA A 60 3.54 -4.70 8.51
N LEU A 61 4.67 -5.15 9.06
CA LEU A 61 5.91 -4.36 9.07
C LEU A 61 6.53 -4.22 7.67
N ARG A 62 6.35 -5.19 6.78
CA ARG A 62 6.73 -5.05 5.37
C ARG A 62 5.85 -4.04 4.64
N LEU A 63 4.54 -4.03 4.88
CA LEU A 63 3.64 -3.00 4.34
C LEU A 63 4.01 -1.60 4.84
N VAL A 64 4.40 -1.45 6.11
CA VAL A 64 4.96 -0.19 6.63
C VAL A 64 6.19 0.23 5.82
N ALA A 65 7.13 -0.68 5.58
CA ALA A 65 8.34 -0.36 4.82
C ALA A 65 8.03 0.02 3.37
N LEU A 66 7.04 -0.61 2.74
CA LEU A 66 6.58 -0.25 1.40
C LEU A 66 5.93 1.14 1.40
N ALA A 67 5.01 1.40 2.33
CA ALA A 67 4.35 2.71 2.49
C ALA A 67 5.35 3.85 2.65
N ASP A 68 6.44 3.62 3.37
CA ASP A 68 7.52 4.58 3.51
C ASP A 68 8.21 4.89 2.17
N ARG A 69 8.47 3.88 1.33
CA ARG A 69 9.10 4.08 0.02
C ARG A 69 8.19 4.79 -0.98
N LEU A 70 6.90 4.44 -0.98
CA LEU A 70 5.90 5.13 -1.79
C LEU A 70 5.79 6.60 -1.39
N TYR A 71 5.75 6.87 -0.09
CA TYR A 71 5.66 8.22 0.44
C TYR A 71 6.91 9.07 0.16
N ASP A 72 8.10 8.51 0.36
CA ASP A 72 9.37 9.21 0.09
C ASP A 72 9.51 9.64 -1.37
N ARG A 73 8.75 9.04 -2.28
CA ARG A 73 8.74 9.33 -3.73
C ARG A 73 7.45 9.99 -4.22
N SER A 74 6.53 10.29 -3.31
CA SER A 74 5.21 10.82 -3.65
C SER A 74 4.48 9.96 -4.70
N ILE A 75 4.65 8.63 -4.64
CA ILE A 75 3.97 7.69 -5.55
C ILE A 75 2.55 7.49 -5.02
N PRO A 76 1.52 7.95 -5.74
CA PRO A 76 0.17 7.87 -5.23
C PRO A 76 -0.39 6.44 -5.21
N VAL A 77 -1.38 6.20 -4.36
CA VAL A 77 -1.94 4.86 -4.11
C VAL A 77 -3.46 4.87 -4.20
N ARG A 78 -4.05 3.98 -5.00
CA ARG A 78 -5.49 3.71 -4.98
C ARG A 78 -5.75 2.26 -4.59
N VAL A 79 -6.87 2.03 -3.90
CA VAL A 79 -7.24 0.70 -3.41
C VAL A 79 -8.71 0.37 -3.67
N SER A 80 -9.01 -0.90 -3.82
CA SER A 80 -10.34 -1.47 -3.62
C SER A 80 -10.34 -2.40 -2.40
N GLY A 81 -11.52 -2.86 -1.98
CA GLY A 81 -11.69 -3.64 -0.74
C GLY A 81 -11.95 -2.74 0.48
N GLU A 82 -11.29 -3.05 1.59
CA GLU A 82 -11.37 -2.29 2.83
C GLU A 82 -10.61 -0.95 2.76
N SER A 83 -10.93 -0.08 3.73
CA SER A 83 -10.22 1.19 3.90
C SER A 83 -8.76 0.96 4.30
N LEU A 84 -7.86 1.83 3.81
CA LEU A 84 -6.46 1.89 4.26
C LEU A 84 -6.31 2.07 5.78
N SER A 85 -7.33 2.62 6.46
CA SER A 85 -7.37 2.71 7.93
C SER A 85 -7.51 1.35 8.63
N SER A 86 -8.01 0.34 7.93
CA SER A 86 -8.23 -1.03 8.42
C SER A 86 -7.08 -1.99 8.10
N LEU A 87 -5.99 -1.49 7.49
CA LEU A 87 -4.85 -2.29 7.05
C LEU A 87 -4.14 -3.01 8.22
N PHE A 88 -4.23 -2.48 9.43
CA PHE A 88 -3.65 -3.07 10.64
C PHE A 88 -4.76 -3.34 11.65
N THR A 89 -4.77 -4.55 12.21
CA THR A 89 -5.79 -4.98 13.18
C THR A 89 -5.72 -4.18 14.48
N GLU A 90 -6.81 -4.17 15.25
CA GLU A 90 -6.84 -3.54 16.56
C GLU A 90 -5.74 -4.10 17.48
N GLU A 91 -5.54 -5.41 17.50
CA GLU A 91 -4.44 -6.06 18.23
C GLU A 91 -3.07 -5.49 17.87
N MET A 92 -2.77 -5.35 16.57
CA MET A 92 -1.53 -4.74 16.10
C MET A 92 -1.39 -3.27 16.55
N LEU A 93 -2.49 -2.52 16.53
CA LEU A 93 -2.53 -1.12 16.97
C LEU A 93 -2.38 -0.96 18.50
N HIS A 94 -2.66 -2.00 19.28
CA HIS A 94 -2.36 -2.05 20.72
C HIS A 94 -0.97 -2.63 21.03
N GLY A 95 -0.26 -3.15 20.03
CA GLY A 95 1.07 -3.72 20.14
C GLY A 95 2.22 -2.70 20.14
N GLY A 96 3.45 -3.22 20.25
CA GLY A 96 4.68 -2.43 20.35
C GLY A 96 5.01 -1.58 19.11
N TYR A 97 4.42 -1.89 17.95
CA TYR A 97 4.65 -1.18 16.68
C TYR A 97 3.58 -0.15 16.33
N ARG A 98 2.63 0.16 17.24
CA ARG A 98 1.54 1.13 17.04
C ARG A 98 1.94 2.39 16.28
N LYS A 99 3.05 3.04 16.68
CA LYS A 99 3.53 4.29 16.06
C LYS A 99 3.88 4.11 14.57
N LYS A 100 4.40 2.93 14.19
CA LYS A 100 4.74 2.60 12.80
C LYS A 100 3.46 2.40 11.97
N TYR A 101 2.49 1.66 12.50
CA TYR A 101 1.21 1.42 11.82
C TYR A 101 0.43 2.71 11.58
N LEU A 102 0.28 3.55 12.61
CA LEU A 102 -0.40 4.84 12.46
C LEU A 102 0.31 5.76 11.46
N ARG A 103 1.65 5.73 11.43
CA ARG A 103 2.43 6.48 10.46
C ARG A 103 2.19 5.98 9.04
N ALA A 104 2.18 4.67 8.82
CA ALA A 104 1.91 4.07 7.51
C ALA A 104 0.49 4.39 7.02
N ILE A 105 -0.53 4.26 7.88
CA ILE A 105 -1.91 4.69 7.57
C ILE A 105 -1.92 6.16 7.14
N SER A 106 -1.29 7.05 7.93
CA SER A 106 -1.27 8.47 7.61
C SER A 106 -0.62 8.78 6.25
N ARG A 107 0.46 8.07 5.91
CA ARG A 107 1.16 8.21 4.62
C ARG A 107 0.31 7.70 3.46
N LEU A 108 -0.22 6.47 3.55
CA LEU A 108 -1.04 5.88 2.50
C LEU A 108 -2.31 6.70 2.26
N THR A 109 -2.97 7.18 3.32
CA THR A 109 -4.13 8.06 3.19
C THR A 109 -3.78 9.41 2.56
N ALA A 110 -2.58 9.94 2.76
CA ALA A 110 -2.13 11.14 2.04
C ALA A 110 -1.95 10.85 0.55
N LEU A 111 -1.22 9.79 0.21
CA LEU A 111 -0.97 9.36 -1.17
C LEU A 111 -2.25 8.98 -1.93
N SER A 112 -3.28 8.53 -1.22
CA SER A 112 -4.59 8.23 -1.82
C SER A 112 -5.38 9.47 -2.22
N ARG A 113 -5.06 10.64 -1.65
CA ARG A 113 -5.71 11.91 -2.01
C ARG A 113 -5.01 12.63 -3.15
N ASP A 114 -3.70 12.45 -3.30
CA ASP A 114 -2.92 13.14 -4.34
C ASP A 114 -3.40 12.80 -5.76
N LEU A 115 -3.90 11.58 -5.97
CA LEU A 115 -4.50 11.15 -7.24
C LEU A 115 -5.92 11.68 -7.53
N ALA A 116 -6.57 12.34 -6.57
CA ALA A 116 -7.86 12.98 -6.80
C ALA A 116 -7.71 14.42 -7.31
N ALA A 117 -6.48 14.96 -7.29
CA ALA A 117 -6.18 16.35 -7.67
C ALA A 117 -5.53 16.50 -9.06
N SER A 118 -5.35 15.39 -9.79
CA SER A 118 -4.71 15.34 -11.11
C SER A 118 -5.69 14.89 -12.19
#